data_AF-A0A353XVK7-F1
#
_entry.id   AF-A0A353XVK7-F1
#
_cell.length_a   1.000
_cell.length_b   1.000
_cell.length_c   1.000
_cell.angle_alpha   90.00
_cell.angle_beta   90.00
_cell.angle_gamma   90.00
#
_symmetry.space_group_name_H-M   'P 1'
#
loop_
_entity.id
_entity.type
_entity.pdbx_description
1 polymer ?
#
loop_
_entity_poly.entity_id
_entity_poly.type
_entity_poly.pdbx_seq_one_letter_code
_entity_poly.pdbx_strand_id
1 'polypeptide(L)'
;AEDFVEHYETRVAEGTTQKGKAMFVCSSRENAFKLYKDIIDIRPQWAEVRACEEGSTLTENERKTIKPIERVKMIMTRNKDDSQELWDLLGTKEYRKELDRQFKNGKSNFKIAIVVDMWLTGF
;
A
#
# COMPACT_ATOMS: atom_id res chain seq x y z
N ALA A 1 11.75 -3.66 10.00
CA ALA A 1 11.22 -2.68 9.03
C ALA A 1 12.35 -2.09 8.20
N GLU A 2 13.47 -1.68 8.80
CA GLU A 2 14.67 -1.17 8.10
C GLU A 2 15.13 -2.06 6.95
N ASP A 3 15.39 -3.35 7.23
CA ASP A 3 15.78 -4.33 6.21
C ASP A 3 14.81 -4.38 5.02
N PHE A 4 13.50 -4.33 5.28
CA PHE A 4 12.50 -4.29 4.22
C PHE A 4 12.58 -2.99 3.39
N VAL A 5 12.70 -1.84 4.04
CA VAL A 5 12.78 -0.54 3.36
C VAL A 5 14.02 -0.49 2.46
N GLU A 6 15.18 -0.86 3.01
CA GLU A 6 16.44 -0.90 2.27
C GLU A 6 16.38 -1.88 1.09
N HIS A 7 15.86 -3.08 1.34
CA HIS A 7 15.71 -4.09 0.29
C HIS A 7 14.76 -3.60 -0.80
N TYR A 8 13.60 -3.05 -0.44
CA TYR A 8 12.62 -2.53 -1.38
C TYR A 8 13.22 -1.41 -2.26
N GLU A 9 13.87 -0.43 -1.66
CA GLU A 9 14.49 0.68 -2.39
C GLU A 9 15.58 0.19 -3.36
N THR A 10 16.42 -0.74 -2.91
CA THR A 10 17.46 -1.36 -3.75
C THR A 10 16.82 -2.05 -4.97
N ARG A 11 15.79 -2.87 -4.74
CA ARG A 11 15.10 -3.61 -5.81
C ARG A 11 14.35 -2.70 -6.79
N VAL A 12 13.86 -1.56 -6.33
CA VAL A 12 13.25 -0.53 -7.18
C VAL A 12 14.32 0.15 -8.03
N ALA A 13 15.46 0.53 -7.43
CA ALA A 13 16.57 1.17 -8.12
C ALA A 13 17.20 0.27 -9.20
N GLU A 14 17.30 -1.04 -8.93
CA GLU A 14 17.77 -2.04 -9.90
C GLU A 14 16.75 -2.34 -11.02
N GLY A 15 15.50 -1.87 -10.89
CA GLY A 15 14.44 -2.14 -11.86
C GLY A 15 13.96 -3.60 -11.87
N THR A 16 14.33 -4.40 -10.86
CA THR A 16 13.99 -5.84 -10.78
C THR A 16 12.59 -6.10 -10.22
N THR A 17 11.90 -5.06 -9.75
CA THR A 17 10.55 -5.16 -9.18
C THR A 17 9.48 -4.90 -10.23
N GLN A 18 8.45 -5.75 -10.28
CA GLN A 18 7.31 -5.55 -11.16
C GLN A 18 6.56 -4.26 -10.79
N LYS A 19 6.65 -3.23 -11.65
CA LYS A 19 6.04 -1.89 -11.45
C LYS A 19 6.42 -1.21 -10.12
N GLY A 20 7.55 -1.59 -9.53
CA GLY A 20 7.99 -1.11 -8.22
C GLY A 20 7.06 -1.51 -7.06
N LYS A 21 6.32 -2.62 -7.18
CA LYS A 21 5.33 -3.04 -6.18
C LYS A 21 5.80 -4.20 -5.32
N ALA A 22 5.41 -4.15 -4.05
CA ALA A 22 5.68 -5.19 -3.07
C ALA A 22 4.42 -5.52 -2.26
N MET A 23 4.26 -6.79 -1.91
CA MET A 23 3.23 -7.25 -0.99
C MET A 23 3.89 -7.94 0.19
N PHE A 24 3.51 -7.54 1.40
CA PHE A 24 3.99 -8.10 2.65
C PHE A 24 2.84 -8.83 3.34
N VAL A 25 2.97 -10.14 3.50
CA VAL A 25 1.95 -10.98 4.15
C VAL A 25 2.30 -11.14 5.62
N CYS A 26 1.42 -10.68 6.49
CA CYS A 26 1.56 -10.76 7.94
C CYS A 26 0.67 -11.86 8.52
N SER A 27 1.19 -12.56 9.54
CA SER A 27 0.45 -13.61 10.25
C SER A 27 -0.61 -13.08 11.23
N SER A 28 -0.48 -11.81 11.69
CA SER A 28 -1.42 -11.19 12.62
C SER A 28 -1.66 -9.71 12.30
N ARG A 29 -2.78 -9.19 12.80
CA ARG A 29 -3.19 -7.80 12.65
C ARG A 29 -2.26 -6.86 13.40
N GLU A 30 -1.87 -7.23 14.62
CA GLU A 30 -0.98 -6.42 15.45
C GLU A 30 0.39 -6.27 14.80
N ASN A 31 0.94 -7.37 14.27
CA ASN A 31 2.23 -7.35 13.57
C ASN A 31 2.16 -6.52 12.29
N ALA A 32 1.07 -6.62 11.53
CA ALA A 32 0.86 -5.80 10.35
C ALA A 32 0.77 -4.31 10.68
N PHE A 33 0.05 -3.94 11.74
CA PHE A 33 -0.10 -2.54 12.15
C PHE A 33 1.20 -1.98 12.72
N LYS A 34 1.92 -2.77 13.51
CA LYS A 34 3.26 -2.41 13.98
C LYS A 34 4.21 -2.17 12.80
N LEU A 35 4.25 -3.09 11.84
CA LEU A 35 5.10 -2.95 10.66
C LEU A 35 4.75 -1.70 9.85
N TYR A 36 3.45 -1.40 9.67
CA TYR A 36 3.01 -0.18 9.01
C TYR A 36 3.60 1.06 9.70
N LYS A 37 3.42 1.18 11.02
CA LYS A 37 3.97 2.31 11.78
C LYS A 37 5.49 2.39 11.69
N ASP A 38 6.19 1.27 11.89
CA ASP A 38 7.65 1.22 11.78
C ASP A 38 8.14 1.66 10.38
N ILE A 39 7.42 1.30 9.30
CA ILE A 39 7.75 1.74 7.93
C ILE A 39 7.52 3.25 7.78
N ILE A 40 6.39 3.78 8.25
CA ILE A 40 6.08 5.20 8.15
C ILE A 40 7.04 6.04 8.98
N ASP A 41 7.51 5.57 10.14
CA ASP A 41 8.51 6.26 10.94
C ASP A 41 9.87 6.38 10.20
N ILE A 42 10.26 5.35 9.44
CA ILE A 42 11.49 5.34 8.63
C ILE A 42 11.34 6.15 7.33
N ARG A 43 10.13 6.16 6.74
CA ARG A 43 9.79 6.84 5.49
C ARG A 43 8.46 7.61 5.62
N PRO A 44 8.44 8.75 6.33
CA PRO A 44 7.20 9.51 6.54
C PRO A 44 6.53 9.94 5.23
N GLN A 45 7.33 10.23 4.20
CA GLN A 45 6.86 10.61 2.88
C GLN A 45 6.05 9.52 2.17
N TRP A 46 6.14 8.25 2.59
CA TRP A 46 5.32 7.17 2.03
C TRP A 46 3.87 7.21 2.52
N ALA A 47 3.56 7.97 3.58
CA ALA A 47 2.21 8.28 4.02
C ALA A 47 1.61 9.52 3.32
N GLU A 48 2.35 10.20 2.44
CA GLU A 48 1.83 11.34 1.70
C GLU A 48 0.93 10.87 0.55
N VAL A 49 -0.23 11.50 0.42
CA VAL A 49 -1.14 11.30 -0.72
C VAL A 49 -0.54 11.94 -1.96
N ARG A 50 -0.30 11.15 -3.01
CA ARG A 50 0.20 11.64 -4.30
C ARG A 50 -0.71 11.20 -5.44
N ALA A 51 -0.83 12.04 -6.46
CA ALA A 51 -1.72 11.80 -7.60
C ALA A 51 -1.31 10.57 -8.42
N CYS A 52 -0.02 10.31 -8.55
CA CYS A 52 0.55 9.18 -9.27
C CYS A 52 1.95 8.86 -8.77
N GLU A 53 2.53 7.80 -9.32
CA GLU A 53 3.91 7.43 -9.08
C GLU A 53 4.89 8.54 -9.48
N GLU A 54 5.98 8.65 -8.74
CA GLU A 54 7.06 9.57 -9.04
C GLU A 54 7.63 9.35 -10.44
N GLY A 55 7.88 10.43 -11.17
CA GLY A 55 8.32 10.38 -12.58
C GLY A 55 7.23 9.95 -13.57
N SER A 56 6.00 9.63 -13.13
CA SER A 56 4.87 9.35 -14.02
C SER A 56 4.04 10.61 -14.30
N THR A 57 3.44 10.69 -15.49
CA THR A 57 2.42 11.67 -15.84
C THR A 57 1.09 10.98 -16.15
N LEU A 58 0.00 11.61 -15.72
CA LEU A 58 -1.36 11.14 -15.98
C LEU A 58 -2.01 11.94 -17.11
N THR A 59 -2.53 11.21 -18.09
CA THR A 59 -3.48 11.75 -19.07
C THR A 59 -4.81 12.11 -18.40
N GLU A 60 -5.66 12.89 -19.07
CA GLU A 60 -6.98 13.25 -18.54
C GLU A 60 -7.85 12.03 -18.20
N ASN A 61 -7.79 10.98 -19.01
CA ASN A 61 -8.54 9.75 -18.78
C ASN A 61 -7.98 8.95 -17.59
N GLU A 62 -6.66 8.92 -17.43
CA GLU A 62 -6.03 8.27 -16.27
C GLU A 62 -6.35 9.00 -14.96
N ARG A 63 -6.42 10.33 -14.96
CA ARG A 63 -6.82 11.12 -13.77
C ARG A 63 -8.23 10.81 -13.27
N LYS A 64 -9.11 10.28 -14.13
CA LYS A 64 -10.47 9.84 -13.74
C LYS A 64 -10.47 8.48 -13.04
N THR A 65 -9.42 7.69 -13.20
CA THR A 65 -9.38 6.28 -12.75
C THR A 65 -8.30 6.01 -11.70
N ILE A 66 -7.17 6.70 -11.77
CA ILE A 66 -6.09 6.63 -10.80
C ILE A 66 -6.35 7.67 -9.72
N LYS A 67 -6.54 7.20 -8.49
CA LYS A 67 -6.86 8.07 -7.36
C LYS A 67 -5.57 8.55 -6.69
N PRO A 68 -5.54 9.81 -6.20
CA PRO A 68 -4.52 10.23 -5.25
C PRO A 68 -4.51 9.29 -4.05
N ILE A 69 -3.34 8.72 -3.74
CA ILE A 69 -3.21 7.71 -2.70
C ILE A 69 -1.78 7.70 -2.15
N GLU A 70 -1.63 7.23 -0.93
CA GLU A 70 -0.38 6.97 -0.23
C GLU A 70 0.37 5.77 -0.82
N ARG A 71 1.67 5.69 -0.55
CA ARG A 71 2.51 4.64 -1.11
C ARG A 71 2.32 3.30 -0.43
N VAL A 72 2.03 3.31 0.87
CA VAL A 72 1.82 2.13 1.70
C VAL A 72 0.35 2.07 2.15
N LYS A 73 -0.27 0.89 2.02
CA LYS A 73 -1.61 0.64 2.58
C LYS A 73 -1.67 -0.70 3.29
N MET A 74 -2.50 -0.76 4.31
CA MET A 74 -2.90 -2.01 4.98
C MET A 74 -4.20 -2.54 4.38
N ILE A 75 -4.27 -3.85 4.16
CA ILE A 75 -5.42 -4.53 3.56
C ILE A 75 -5.76 -5.76 4.39
N MET A 76 -6.80 -5.62 5.18
CA MET A 76 -7.42 -6.70 5.95
C MET A 76 -8.87 -6.34 6.26
N THR A 77 -9.69 -7.32 6.62
CA THR A 77 -11.05 -7.05 7.09
C THR A 77 -11.01 -6.25 8.40
N ARG A 78 -11.95 -5.34 8.62
CA ARG A 78 -12.09 -4.63 9.91
C ARG A 78 -12.56 -5.58 11.02
N ASN A 79 -12.09 -5.38 12.24
CA ASN A 79 -12.55 -6.06 13.44
C ASN A 79 -13.10 -5.03 14.43
N LYS A 80 -14.21 -5.35 15.10
CA LYS A 80 -14.85 -4.49 16.11
C LYS A 80 -13.92 -4.11 17.28
N ASP A 81 -12.91 -4.93 17.54
CA ASP A 81 -11.95 -4.75 18.62
C ASP A 81 -10.67 -4.03 18.14
N ASP A 82 -10.61 -3.58 16.87
CA ASP A 82 -9.50 -2.76 16.37
C ASP A 82 -9.46 -1.40 17.08
N SER A 83 -8.25 -0.83 17.23
CA SER A 83 -8.13 0.57 17.59
C SER A 83 -8.78 1.46 16.53
N GLN A 84 -9.27 2.64 16.93
CA GLN A 84 -9.88 3.61 16.00
C GLN A 84 -8.96 3.92 14.82
N GLU A 85 -7.66 4.09 15.08
CA GLU A 85 -6.65 4.35 14.06
C GLU A 85 -6.56 3.22 13.02
N LEU A 86 -6.45 1.96 13.48
CA LEU A 86 -6.41 0.81 12.57
C LEU A 86 -7.74 0.67 11.82
N TRP A 87 -8.86 0.85 12.51
CA TRP A 87 -10.17 0.81 11.89
C TRP A 87 -10.28 1.81 10.73
N ASP A 88 -9.88 3.06 10.96
CA ASP A 88 -9.95 4.13 9.95
C ASP A 88 -9.05 3.85 8.75
N LEU A 89 -7.83 3.35 8.97
CA LEU A 89 -6.89 2.97 7.90
C LEU A 89 -7.46 1.93 6.93
N LEU A 90 -8.27 0.97 7.42
CA LEU A 90 -8.77 -0.17 6.63
C LEU A 90 -9.98 0.14 5.76
N GLY A 91 -10.72 1.22 6.06
CA GLY A 91 -11.89 1.66 5.30
C GLY A 91 -13.01 0.61 5.15
N THR A 92 -13.93 0.83 4.20
CA THR A 92 -15.03 -0.10 3.91
C THR A 92 -14.59 -1.24 2.97
N LYS A 93 -15.49 -2.21 2.73
CA LYS A 93 -15.25 -3.29 1.77
C LYS A 93 -15.04 -2.76 0.35
N GLU A 94 -15.82 -1.76 -0.04
CA GLU A 94 -15.75 -1.09 -1.34
C GLU A 94 -14.42 -0.36 -1.49
N TYR A 95 -13.97 0.30 -0.42
CA TYR A 95 -12.64 0.94 -0.39
C TYR A 95 -11.52 -0.10 -0.60
N ARG A 96 -11.55 -1.23 0.12
CA ARG A 96 -10.54 -2.30 -0.07
C ARG A 96 -10.58 -2.91 -1.49
N LYS A 97 -11.75 -3.00 -2.11
CA LYS A 97 -11.87 -3.40 -3.53
C LYS A 97 -11.28 -2.36 -4.47
N GLU A 98 -11.40 -1.08 -4.15
CA GLU A 98 -10.75 -0.02 -4.93
C GLU A 98 -9.22 -0.06 -4.77
N LEU A 99 -8.71 -0.37 -3.57
CA LEU A 99 -7.27 -0.56 -3.34
C LEU A 99 -6.67 -1.64 -4.26
N ASP A 100 -7.39 -2.73 -4.52
CA ASP A 100 -6.95 -3.77 -5.47
C ASP A 100 -6.72 -3.20 -6.87
N ARG A 101 -7.69 -2.43 -7.36
CA ARG A 101 -7.62 -1.77 -8.67
C ARG A 101 -6.47 -0.77 -8.74
N GLN A 102 -6.29 0.03 -7.70
CA GLN A 102 -5.17 0.98 -7.61
C GLN A 102 -3.82 0.26 -7.55
N PHE A 103 -3.72 -0.85 -6.81
CA PHE A 103 -2.49 -1.63 -6.72
C PHE A 103 -2.13 -2.34 -8.03
N LYS A 104 -3.08 -2.72 -8.88
CA LYS A 104 -2.75 -3.28 -10.20
C LYS A 104 -2.22 -2.24 -11.19
N ASN A 105 -2.56 -0.96 -10.98
CA ASN A 105 -2.16 0.12 -11.87
C ASN A 105 -0.70 0.55 -11.62
N GLY A 106 0.12 0.52 -12.68
CA GLY A 106 1.55 0.86 -12.59
C GLY A 106 1.83 2.32 -12.27
N LYS A 107 0.95 3.24 -12.69
CA LYS A 107 1.07 4.68 -12.44
C LYS A 107 0.46 5.12 -11.11
N SER A 108 -0.21 4.23 -10.37
CA SER A 108 -0.66 4.55 -9.01
C SER A 108 0.55 4.71 -8.08
N ASN A 109 0.48 5.69 -7.18
CA ASN A 109 1.48 5.86 -6.10
C ASN A 109 1.42 4.72 -5.09
N PHE A 110 0.34 3.94 -5.05
CA PHE A 110 0.21 2.80 -4.15
C PHE A 110 1.10 1.63 -4.62
N LYS A 111 2.20 1.41 -3.89
CA LYS A 111 3.25 0.43 -4.23
C LYS A 111 3.43 -0.68 -3.22
N ILE A 112 3.13 -0.47 -1.95
CA ILE A 112 3.41 -1.44 -0.89
C ILE A 112 2.12 -1.83 -0.17
N ALA A 113 1.69 -3.07 -0.35
CA ALA A 113 0.51 -3.63 0.29
C ALA A 113 0.91 -4.50 1.49
N ILE A 114 0.43 -4.18 2.69
CA ILE A 114 0.58 -5.02 3.89
C ILE A 114 -0.74 -5.76 4.09
N VAL A 115 -0.73 -7.09 4.00
CA VAL A 115 -1.95 -7.92 3.96
C VAL A 115 -1.98 -8.93 5.11
N VAL A 116 -3.18 -9.34 5.54
CA VAL A 116 -3.39 -10.40 6.55
C VAL A 116 -4.35 -11.47 6.04
N ASP A 117 -5.66 -11.21 6.02
CA ASP A 117 -6.71 -12.18 5.64
C ASP A 117 -7.25 -11.97 4.21
N MET A 118 -6.78 -10.93 3.53
CA MET A 118 -7.21 -10.56 2.18
C MET A 118 -6.08 -10.72 1.18
N TRP A 119 -6.43 -10.90 -0.10
CA TRP A 119 -5.50 -11.02 -1.23
C TRP A 119 -4.55 -12.22 -1.18
N LEU A 120 -4.85 -13.22 -0.34
CA LEU A 120 -4.10 -14.48 -0.28
C LEU A 120 -4.49 -15.46 -1.39
N THR A 121 -5.65 -15.27 -2.02
CA THR A 121 -6.17 -16.11 -3.12
C THR A 121 -6.90 -15.23 -4.13
N GLY A 122 -6.63 -15.42 -5.43
CA GLY A 122 -7.39 -14.75 -6.49
C GLY A 122 -7.19 -13.23 -6.59
N PHE A 123 -6.10 -12.71 -6.02
CA PHE A 123 -5.63 -11.34 -6.27
C PHE A 123 -5.10 -11.20 -7.70
#